data_AF-A0A662DJR1-F1
#
_entry.id   AF-A0A662DJR1-F1
#
_cell.length_a   1.000
_cell.length_b   1.000
_cell.length_c   1.000
_cell.angle_alpha   90.00
_cell.angle_beta   90.00
_cell.angle_gamma   90.00
#
_symmetry.space_group_name_H-M   'P 1'
#
loop_
_entity.id
_entity.type
_entity.pdbx_description
1 polymer ?
#
loop_
_entity_poly.entity_id
_entity_poly.type
_entity_poly.pdbx_seq_one_letter_code
_entity_poly.pdbx_strand_id
1 'polypeptide(L)' 'MEVTMQETALKGRKFTGSARAPKTYSTSRTCASKGCDTRLSQYNKREHCFTHAPTRYPRLRGRIAKVDA' A
#
# COMPACT_ATOMS: atom_id res chain seq x y z
N MET A 1 -51.32 18.94 24.61
CA MET A 1 -49.88 19.05 24.96
C MET A 1 -49.25 17.73 24.59
N GLU A 2 -48.66 17.65 23.39
CA GLU A 2 -48.10 16.40 22.86
C GLU A 2 -46.61 16.37 23.17
N VAL A 3 -46.18 15.34 23.90
CA VAL A 3 -44.77 15.12 24.27
C VAL A 3 -44.17 14.15 23.25
N THR A 4 -43.30 14.64 22.38
CA THR A 4 -42.61 13.81 21.37
C THR A 4 -41.40 13.12 21.99
N MET A 5 -41.45 11.79 22.06
CA MET A 5 -40.32 10.92 22.45
C MET A 5 -39.15 11.12 21.48
N GLN A 6 -37.94 11.35 21.99
CA GLN A 6 -36.74 11.46 21.17
C GLN A 6 -35.97 10.13 21.20
N GLU A 7 -35.99 9.41 20.08
CA GLU A 7 -35.13 8.23 19.85
C GLU A 7 -33.65 8.64 19.80
N THR A 8 -32.88 8.23 20.80
CA THR A 8 -31.44 8.44 20.85
C THR A 8 -30.71 7.38 20.04
N ALA A 9 -30.63 7.59 18.71
CA ALA A 9 -29.82 6.73 17.84
C ALA A 9 -28.32 7.01 17.99
N LEU A 10 -27.52 5.99 18.30
CA LEU A 10 -26.05 6.05 18.25
C LEU A 10 -25.59 6.35 16.81
N LYS A 11 -25.01 7.53 16.59
CA LYS A 11 -24.37 7.90 15.32
C LYS A 11 -22.86 7.65 15.38
N GLY A 12 -22.37 6.77 14.52
CA GLY A 12 -20.93 6.63 14.27
C GLY A 12 -20.38 7.85 13.54
N ARG A 13 -19.21 8.33 13.95
CA ARG A 13 -18.52 9.44 13.28
C ARG A 13 -17.66 8.88 12.15
N LYS A 14 -17.96 9.26 10.90
CA LYS A 14 -17.05 8.96 9.77
C LYS A 14 -15.74 9.69 10.02
N PHE A 15 -14.61 9.04 9.71
CA PHE A 15 -13.30 9.67 9.80
C PHE A 15 -13.20 10.75 8.71
N THR A 16 -13.63 11.97 9.02
CA THR A 16 -13.53 13.12 8.13
C THR A 16 -12.17 13.77 8.37
N GLY A 17 -11.17 13.23 7.70
CA GLY A 17 -9.80 13.75 7.73
C GLY A 17 -9.11 13.34 6.44
N SER A 18 -8.49 14.30 5.77
CA SER A 18 -7.74 14.08 4.53
C SER A 18 -6.45 13.30 4.83
N ALA A 19 -6.55 12.00 5.05
CA ALA A 19 -5.39 11.14 4.89
C ALA A 19 -4.90 11.32 3.45
N ARG A 20 -3.63 11.71 3.28
CA ARG A 20 -3.04 11.90 1.96
C ARG A 20 -3.31 10.66 1.12
N ALA A 21 -3.85 10.85 -0.08
CA ALA A 21 -4.09 9.73 -0.99
C ALA A 21 -2.81 8.90 -1.17
N PRO A 22 -2.93 7.56 -1.19
CA PRO A 22 -1.77 6.70 -1.40
C PRO A 22 -1.11 7.05 -2.74
N LYS A 23 0.22 7.05 -2.76
CA LYS A 23 0.98 7.33 -3.99
C LYS A 23 0.65 6.28 -5.05
N THR A 24 0.12 6.74 -6.18
CA THR A 24 -0.13 5.91 -7.36
C THR A 24 0.98 6.11 -8.39
N TYR A 25 1.18 5.08 -9.20
CA TYR A 25 2.08 5.00 -10.34
C TYR A 25 1.26 4.68 -11.60
N SER A 26 1.83 4.91 -12.78
CA SER A 26 1.14 4.70 -14.05
C SER A 26 0.62 3.26 -14.19
N THR A 27 -0.62 3.14 -14.68
CA THR A 27 -1.38 1.89 -14.80
C THR A 27 -0.99 1.05 -16.02
N SER A 28 -0.15 1.57 -16.91
CA SER A 28 0.29 0.94 -18.14
C SER A 28 1.67 0.27 -18.05
N ARG A 29 2.25 0.16 -16.84
CA ARG A 29 3.58 -0.45 -16.67
C ARG A 29 3.51 -1.97 -16.72
N THR A 30 4.43 -2.55 -17.46
CA THR A 30 4.72 -3.98 -17.50
C THR A 30 6.04 -4.26 -16.79
N CYS A 31 6.25 -5.51 -16.42
CA CYS A 31 7.50 -5.93 -15.79
C CYS A 31 8.68 -5.74 -16.75
N ALA A 32 9.76 -5.11 -16.29
CA ALA A 32 10.97 -4.88 -17.09
C ALA A 32 11.81 -6.16 -17.37
N SER A 33 11.29 -7.35 -17.05
CA SER A 33 11.98 -8.62 -17.32
C SER A 33 11.70 -9.05 -18.76
N LYS A 34 12.72 -9.60 -19.44
CA LYS A 34 12.58 -10.05 -20.83
C LYS A 34 11.53 -11.17 -20.89
N GLY A 35 10.50 -10.99 -21.72
CA GLY A 35 9.41 -11.97 -21.88
C GLY A 35 8.39 -12.01 -20.75
N CYS A 36 8.31 -10.96 -19.91
CA CYS A 36 7.32 -10.88 -18.84
C CYS A 36 6.26 -9.81 -19.13
N ASP A 37 5.10 -10.23 -19.64
CA ASP A 37 3.97 -9.34 -19.92
C ASP A 37 3.10 -9.04 -18.68
N THR A 38 3.62 -9.30 -17.47
CA THR A 38 2.88 -9.05 -16.24
C THR A 38 2.68 -7.56 -16.03
N ARG A 39 1.41 -7.13 -16.05
CA ARG A 39 1.00 -5.76 -15.76
C ARG A 39 1.20 -5.43 -14.27
N LEU A 40 1.92 -4.35 -14.00
CA LEU A 40 2.18 -3.88 -12.64
C LEU A 40 0.97 -3.09 -12.11
N SER A 41 0.60 -3.37 -10.86
CA SER A 41 -0.42 -2.60 -10.16
C SER A 41 0.01 -1.14 -9.98
N GLN A 42 -0.96 -0.22 -9.99
CA GLN A 42 -0.75 1.22 -9.76
C GLN A 42 -0.08 1.55 -8.42
N TYR A 43 -0.07 0.62 -7.47
CA TYR A 43 0.57 0.81 -6.17
C TYR A 43 1.99 0.23 -6.09
N ASN A 44 2.39 -0.59 -7.06
CA ASN A 44 3.72 -1.20 -7.03
C ASN A 44 4.77 -0.16 -7.44
N LYS A 45 5.66 0.25 -6.54
CA LYS A 45 6.75 1.19 -6.88
C LYS A 45 7.82 0.56 -7.78
N ARG A 46 7.96 -0.76 -7.81
CA ARG A 46 9.06 -1.46 -8.49
C ARG A 46 8.81 -1.54 -9.99
N GLU A 47 9.89 -1.72 -10.76
CA GLU A 47 9.87 -1.97 -12.21
C GLU A 47 9.71 -3.47 -12.56
N HIS A 48 9.70 -4.34 -11.54
CA HIS A 48 9.57 -5.78 -11.69
C HIS A 48 8.29 -6.28 -11.01
N CYS A 49 7.72 -7.36 -11.54
CA CYS A 49 6.61 -8.07 -10.91
C CYS A 49 7.07 -8.78 -9.62
N PHE A 50 6.13 -9.34 -8.85
CA PHE A 50 6.44 -10.03 -7.60
C PHE A 50 7.47 -11.17 -7.81
N THR A 51 7.36 -11.91 -8.91
CA THR A 51 8.26 -13.02 -9.26
C THR A 51 9.67 -12.58 -9.62
N HIS A 52 9.82 -11.42 -10.27
CA HIS A 52 11.12 -10.90 -10.74
C HIS A 52 11.73 -9.88 -9.78
N ALA A 53 11.02 -9.50 -8.72
CA ALA A 53 11.57 -8.56 -7.76
C ALA A 53 12.70 -9.23 -6.96
N PRO A 54 13.84 -8.55 -6.76
CA PRO A 54 14.93 -9.12 -5.98
C PRO A 54 14.48 -9.34 -4.54
N THR A 55 14.71 -10.54 -4.02
CA THR A 55 14.48 -10.87 -2.61
C THR A 55 15.41 -10.04 -1.74
N ARG A 56 14.87 -9.01 -1.09
CA ARG A 56 15.60 -8.21 -0.11
C ARG A 56 15.36 -8.78 1.27
N TYR A 57 16.39 -9.37 1.85
CA TYR A 57 16.35 -9.77 3.26
C TYR A 57 16.39 -8.52 4.15
N PRO A 58 15.46 -8.37 5.10
CA PRO A 58 15.53 -7.27 6.05
C PRO A 58 16.82 -7.37 6.86
N ARG A 59 17.43 -6.23 7.17
CA ARG A 59 18.56 -6.21 8.11
C ARG A 59 18.01 -6.63 9.48
N LEU A 60 18.48 -7.76 9.98
CA LEU A 60 18.19 -8.18 11.35
C LEU A 60 18.78 -7.13 12.29
N ARG A 61 17.96 -6.56 13.16
CA ARG A 61 18.42 -5.61 14.19
C ARG A 61 19.55 -6.28 15.01
N GLY A 62 20.68 -5.60 15.16
CA GLY A 62 21.83 -6.11 15.92
C GLY A 62 22.85 -6.94 15.13
N ARG A 63 22.61 -7.28 13.85
CA ARG A 63 23.61 -7.96 13.02
C ARG A 63 24.29 -6.97 12.06
N ILE A 64 25.56 -6.65 12.34
CA ILE A 64 26.41 -5.92 11.40
C ILE A 64 26.86 -6.93 10.35
N ALA A 65 26.25 -6.91 9.16
CA ALA A 65 26.80 -7.63 8.02
C ALA A 65 28.15 -6.97 7.71
N LYS A 66 29.26 -7.66 7.96
CA LYS A 66 30.55 -7.27 7.41
C LYS A 66 30.37 -7.32 5.89
N VAL A 67 30.50 -6.17 5.24
CA VAL A 67 30.64 -6.10 3.79
C VAL A 67 32.11 -6.39 3.57
N ASP A 68 32.44 -7.63 3.23
CA ASP A 68 33.78 -7.96 2.74
C ASP A 68 33.92 -7.31 1.35
N ALA A 69 35.01 -6.55 1.21
CA ALA A 69 35.31 -5.65 0.10
C ALA A 69 35.72 -6.40 -1.18
#